data_AF-A0A7X6U4R7-F1
#
_entry.id   AF-A0A7X6U4R7-F1
#
_cell.length_a   1.000
_cell.length_b   1.000
_cell.length_c   1.000
_cell.angle_alpha   90.00
_cell.angle_beta   90.00
_cell.angle_gamma   90.00
#
_symmetry.space_group_name_H-M   'P 1'
#
loop_
_entity.id
_entity.type
_entity.pdbx_description
1 polymer ?
#
loop_
_entity_poly.entity_id
_entity_poly.type
_entity_poly.pdbx_seq_one_letter_code
_entity_poly.pdbx_strand_id
1 'polypeptide(L)' 'MESDPTISRQAIVASLGINASAVQKHLAKLKELGIIERVGGTRGYWQVNL' A
#
# COMPACT_ATOMS: atom_id res chain seq x y z
N MET A 1 7.16 23.85 5.71
CA MET A 1 5.95 23.64 4.89
C MET A 1 5.30 22.38 5.40
N GLU A 2 4.22 22.55 6.15
CA GLU A 2 3.47 21.49 6.82
C GLU A 2 2.90 20.48 5.81
N SER A 3 3.06 19.19 6.13
CA SER A 3 2.50 18.08 5.39
C SER A 3 0.98 18.08 5.58
N ASP A 4 0.27 18.62 4.60
CA ASP A 4 -1.18 18.74 4.61
C ASP A 4 -1.83 17.35 4.83
N PRO A 5 -2.45 17.07 6.00
CA PRO A 5 -3.00 15.75 6.31
C PRO A 5 -4.33 15.49 5.58
N THR A 6 -4.78 16.44 4.75
CA THR A 6 -6.08 16.45 4.07
C THR A 6 -6.04 15.88 2.65
N ILE A 7 -4.99 15.16 2.29
CA ILE A 7 -4.88 14.57 0.96
C ILE A 7 -6.05 13.59 0.72
N SER A 8 -6.92 13.96 -0.21
CA SER A 8 -8.12 13.20 -0.51
C SER A 8 -7.78 11.83 -1.09
N ARG A 9 -8.66 10.83 -0.91
CA ARG A 9 -8.49 9.48 -1.49
C ARG A 9 -8.15 9.52 -2.99
N GLN A 10 -8.70 10.49 -3.72
CA GLN A 10 -8.44 10.69 -5.15
C GLN A 10 -7.01 11.17 -5.43
N ALA A 11 -6.45 12.05 -4.60
CA ALA A 11 -5.08 12.53 -4.72
C ALA A 11 -4.04 11.44 -4.41
N ILE A 12 -4.33 10.53 -3.46
CA ILE A 12 -3.50 9.34 -3.20
C ILE A 12 -3.52 8.39 -4.41
N VAL A 13 -4.69 8.12 -4.98
CA VAL A 13 -4.85 7.27 -6.17
C VAL A 13 -4.12 7.86 -7.38
N ALA A 14 -4.22 9.18 -7.58
CA ALA A 14 -3.51 9.89 -8.64
C ALA A 14 -1.99 9.92 -8.42
N SER A 15 -1.53 10.08 -7.17
CA SER A 15 -0.10 10.10 -6.83
C SER A 15 0.59 8.75 -7.00
N LEU A 16 -0.14 7.64 -6.83
CA LEU A 16 0.41 6.31 -7.05
C LEU A 16 0.35 5.91 -8.52
N GLY A 17 -0.66 6.32 -9.29
CA GLY A 17 -0.72 6.10 -10.75
C GLY A 17 -0.74 4.62 -11.18
N ILE A 18 -0.79 3.67 -10.25
CA ILE A 18 -0.85 2.23 -10.49
C ILE A 18 -2.27 1.74 -10.32
N ASN A 19 -2.76 1.07 -11.37
CA ASN A 19 -4.04 0.37 -11.36
C ASN A 19 -4.09 -0.61 -10.16
N ALA A 20 -5.25 -0.73 -9.49
CA ALA A 20 -5.43 -1.61 -8.34
C ALA A 20 -4.96 -3.06 -8.59
N SER A 21 -5.11 -3.57 -9.82
CA SER A 21 -4.61 -4.87 -10.23
C SER A 21 -3.08 -4.95 -10.29
N ALA A 22 -2.40 -3.86 -10.65
CA ALA A 22 -0.93 -3.77 -10.61
C ALA A 22 -0.43 -3.72 -9.15
N VAL A 23 -1.09 -2.95 -8.29
CA VAL A 23 -0.80 -2.91 -6.85
C VAL A 23 -0.91 -4.30 -6.24
N GLN A 24 -1.97 -5.05 -6.57
CA GLN A 24 -2.14 -6.42 -6.06
C GLN A 24 -1.02 -7.36 -6.52
N LYS A 25 -0.56 -7.27 -7.77
CA LYS A 25 0.59 -8.05 -8.27
C LYS A 25 1.88 -7.70 -7.54
N HIS A 26 2.15 -6.42 -7.32
CA HIS A 26 3.33 -5.97 -6.60
C HIS A 26 3.30 -6.41 -5.13
N LEU A 27 2.16 -6.26 -4.45
CA LEU A 27 2.00 -6.73 -3.07
C LEU A 27 2.18 -8.25 -2.95
N ALA A 28 1.64 -9.02 -3.89
CA ALA A 28 1.85 -10.47 -3.93
C ALA A 28 3.34 -10.80 -4.07
N LYS A 29 4.05 -10.12 -4.97
CA LYS A 29 5.49 -10.35 -5.16
C LYS A 29 6.32 -9.96 -3.94
N LEU A 30 6.02 -8.81 -3.32
CA LEU A 30 6.70 -8.36 -2.11
C LEU A 30 6.44 -9.31 -0.93
N LYS A 31 5.25 -9.88 -0.84
CA LYS A 31 4.92 -10.92 0.15
C LYS A 31 5.69 -12.22 -0.11
N GLU A 32 5.76 -12.66 -1.37
CA GLU A 32 6.59 -13.83 -1.74
C GLU A 32 8.07 -13.64 -1.40
N LEU A 33 8.59 -12.41 -1.56
CA LEU A 33 9.97 -12.06 -1.23
C LEU A 33 10.20 -11.91 0.28
N GLY A 34 9.17 -12.01 1.13
CA GLY A 34 9.27 -11.85 2.58
C GLY A 34 9.47 -10.40 3.04
N ILE A 35 9.41 -9.43 2.13
CA ILE A 35 9.62 -8.00 2.40
C ILE A 35 8.42 -7.40 3.14
N ILE A 36 7.22 -7.90 2.85
CA ILE A 36 6.00 -7.46 3.54
C ILE A 36 5.19 -8.64 4.04
N GLU A 37 4.49 -8.44 5.14
CA GLU A 37 3.59 -9.42 5.75
C GLU A 37 2.23 -8.80 6.02
N ARG A 38 1.15 -9.57 5.80
CA ARG A 38 -0.19 -9.12 6.14
C ARG A 38 -0.49 -9.47 7.60
N VAL A 39 -0.60 -8.47 8.46
CA VAL A 39 -0.91 -8.64 9.88
C VAL A 39 -2.38 -8.32 10.13
N GLY A 40 -3.13 -9.31 10.60
CA GLY A 40 -4.57 -9.21 10.90
C GLY A 40 -5.50 -9.63 9.76
N GLY A 41 -6.80 -9.75 10.08
CA GLY A 41 -7.85 -10.18 9.14
C GLY A 41 -8.44 -9.06 8.29
N THR A 42 -9.75 -8.85 8.38
CA THR A 42 -10.53 -7.92 7.53
C THR A 42 -10.04 -6.47 7.58
N ARG A 43 -9.52 -6.02 8.74
CA ARG A 43 -8.95 -4.67 8.95
C ARG A 43 -7.43 -4.70 9.18
N GLY A 44 -6.75 -5.74 8.72
CA GLY A 44 -5.31 -5.88 8.87
C GLY A 44 -4.51 -4.90 8.02
N TYR A 45 -3.28 -4.62 8.43
CA TYR A 45 -2.33 -3.76 7.72
C TYR A 45 -1.18 -4.59 7.12
N TRP A 46 -0.40 -3.97 6.22
CA TRP A 46 0.84 -4.55 5.73
C TRP A 46 1.98 -4.09 6.62
N GLN A 47 2.67 -5.02 7.26
CA GLN A 47 3.92 -4.78 7.97
C GLN A 47 5.06 -4.92 6.97
N VAL A 48 5.99 -3.96 6.97
CA VAL A 48 7.22 -4.04 6.18
C VAL A 48 8.32 -4.60 7.07
N ASN A 49 8.90 -5.71 6.64
CA ASN A 49 10.03 -6.34 7.30
C ASN A 49 11.30 -5.78 6.62
N LEU A 50 11.81 -4.66 7.15
CA LEU A 50 13.11 -4.09 6.79
C LEU A 50 14.20 -4.61 7.73
#